data_AF-A0A151JHN6-F1
#
_entry.id   AF-A0A151JHN6-F1
#
_cell.length_a   1.000
_cell.length_b   1.000
_cell.length_c   1.000
_cell.angle_alpha   90.00
_cell.angle_beta   90.00
_cell.angle_gamma   90.00
#
_symmetry.space_group_name_H-M   'P 1'
#
loop_
_entity.id
_entity.type
_entity.pdbx_description
1 polymer ?
#
loop_
_entity_poly.entity_id
_entity_poly.type
_entity_poly.pdbx_seq_one_letter_code
_entity_poly.pdbx_strand_id
1 'polypeptide(L)'
;MKKTKLAVTCALLMTLAGCNGGSSSSDGPNGPGSPNIKGDPSLSKIYAYQASELSDAALECAKIYKQRRSCLLEKIRPIGAEKPQDVTIEDIRSRLLVSHAWMAESFIDALREINDQDLLNMFKPLNTIVLSYDIRPSFYHPSTASMYIDAAYLWRNASDWSTIYQQEDYRQAFSKQFSYDSATRYLDSSTFDYVTYSNDYDATRNGERKTEQIAPGLFRLLSHELAHANDLLPSHDLLQLADSGTIYSEIESADHVAKQLTSSQPLTSALLLEAAQVSFHGEAMTDRVRQSTGQQAGGEFERDGAAAFYSYSTPQEDVAMLFESYMMYKKYKVYSEVAFLSVPQTTYYSCNDWKVLWGQRNRLADANVRDRAVLVAQRILNVSENDIRANMPSSTMRPKTMPLGKGWCEIVGRSYDESGEMRYAPPQERKERFGYLEDIGAKE
;
A
#
# COMPACT_ATOMS: atom_id res chain seq x y z
N MET A 1 19.99 -25.45 40.01
CA MET A 1 20.05 -23.97 40.10
C MET A 1 19.51 -23.40 38.80
N LYS A 2 18.22 -23.06 38.77
CA LYS A 2 17.52 -22.51 37.61
C LYS A 2 17.83 -21.01 37.53
N LYS A 3 18.38 -20.53 36.41
CA LYS A 3 18.48 -19.11 36.10
C LYS A 3 17.31 -18.72 35.20
N THR A 4 16.27 -18.20 35.83
CA THR A 4 15.16 -17.51 35.18
C THR A 4 15.70 -16.21 34.58
N LYS A 5 15.73 -16.10 33.25
CA LYS A 5 15.89 -14.80 32.57
C LYS A 5 14.50 -14.29 32.26
N LEU A 6 14.11 -13.24 32.98
CA LEU A 6 12.91 -12.46 32.74
C LEU A 6 13.21 -11.60 31.50
N ALA A 7 12.65 -11.97 30.35
CA ALA A 7 12.60 -11.10 29.19
C ALA A 7 11.34 -10.23 29.35
N VAL A 8 11.53 -8.97 29.72
CA VAL A 8 10.49 -7.96 29.67
C VAL A 8 10.50 -7.39 28.26
N THR A 9 9.70 -7.96 27.37
CA THR A 9 9.42 -7.39 26.06
C THR A 9 8.24 -6.44 26.25
N CYS A 10 8.52 -5.14 26.18
CA CYS A 10 7.50 -4.11 26.31
C CYS A 10 6.70 -4.05 25.01
N ALA A 11 5.53 -4.70 24.99
CA ALA A 11 4.56 -4.55 23.90
C ALA A 11 3.97 -3.13 23.98
N LEU A 12 4.39 -2.26 23.06
CA LEU A 12 3.82 -0.93 22.90
C LEU A 12 2.49 -1.07 22.12
N LEU A 13 1.40 -1.35 22.84
CA LEU A 13 0.05 -1.10 22.34
C LEU A 13 -0.19 0.42 22.35
N MET A 14 0.03 1.07 21.21
CA MET A 14 -0.32 2.48 20.99
C MET A 14 -1.85 2.62 20.93
N THR A 15 -2.48 2.84 22.08
CA THR A 15 -3.82 3.40 22.13
C THR A 15 -3.72 4.91 21.98
N LEU A 16 -4.02 5.44 20.79
CA LEU A 16 -4.11 6.87 20.52
C LEU A 16 -5.32 7.50 21.23
N ALA A 17 -5.13 7.92 22.47
CA ALA A 17 -6.02 8.86 23.16
C ALA A 17 -5.54 10.29 22.89
N GLY A 18 -6.02 10.89 21.80
CA GLY A 18 -5.83 12.32 21.51
C GLY A 18 -7.03 13.13 21.99
N CYS A 19 -6.85 13.92 23.04
CA CYS A 19 -7.82 14.93 23.49
C CYS A 19 -7.60 16.28 22.78
N ASN A 20 -8.67 16.74 22.13
CA ASN A 20 -9.20 18.10 22.01
C ASN A 20 -8.47 19.21 21.21
N GLY A 21 -9.24 19.89 20.34
CA GLY A 21 -8.89 21.16 19.70
C GLY A 21 -9.53 21.33 18.31
N GLY A 22 -10.82 21.71 18.23
CA GLY A 22 -11.65 21.54 17.03
C GLY A 22 -11.59 22.61 15.93
N SER A 23 -12.13 22.26 14.76
CA SER A 23 -13.12 23.07 14.03
C SER A 23 -13.97 22.18 13.10
N SER A 24 -15.24 22.00 13.49
CA SER A 24 -16.43 21.70 12.67
C SER A 24 -16.31 20.75 11.48
N SER A 25 -16.51 19.45 11.73
CA SER A 25 -17.37 18.62 10.87
C SER A 25 -18.71 18.44 11.59
N SER A 26 -19.79 18.49 10.82
CA SER A 26 -21.16 18.45 11.30
C SER A 26 -21.53 17.07 11.86
N ASP A 27 -21.27 16.81 13.13
CA ASP A 27 -21.90 15.69 13.84
C ASP A 27 -22.34 16.15 15.24
N GLY A 28 -23.63 16.46 15.34
CA GLY A 28 -24.29 16.61 16.64
C GLY A 28 -24.46 15.26 17.34
N PRO A 29 -24.76 15.22 18.66
CA PRO A 29 -24.65 14.01 19.48
C PRO A 29 -25.70 12.90 19.21
N ASN A 30 -26.41 12.92 18.09
CA ASN A 30 -27.46 11.96 17.72
C ASN A 30 -27.42 11.54 16.23
N GLY A 31 -26.29 11.72 15.54
CA GLY A 31 -26.06 11.14 14.21
C GLY A 31 -25.56 9.69 14.30
N PRO A 32 -25.90 8.79 13.35
CA PRO A 32 -25.22 7.50 13.26
C PRO A 32 -23.71 7.76 13.09
N GLY A 33 -22.91 7.32 14.06
CA GLY A 33 -21.46 7.53 14.03
C GLY A 33 -20.85 7.01 12.74
N SER A 34 -19.77 7.64 12.28
CA SER A 34 -19.04 7.24 11.07
C SER A 34 -18.85 5.72 11.03
N PRO A 35 -19.17 5.03 9.92
CA PRO A 35 -18.94 3.61 9.78
C PRO A 35 -17.45 3.26 9.67
N ASN A 36 -16.56 4.26 9.65
CA ASN A 36 -15.12 4.05 9.77
C ASN A 36 -14.51 5.13 10.67
N ILE A 37 -13.81 4.71 11.72
CA ILE A 37 -13.22 5.62 12.70
C ILE A 37 -11.71 5.45 12.65
N LYS A 38 -11.01 6.43 12.09
CA LYS A 38 -9.53 6.43 11.97
C LYS A 38 -8.97 5.16 11.32
N GLY A 39 -9.60 4.72 10.23
CA GLY A 39 -9.19 3.49 9.52
C GLY A 39 -9.76 2.20 10.10
N ASP A 40 -10.55 2.24 11.18
CA ASP A 40 -11.25 1.08 11.72
C ASP A 40 -12.69 0.99 11.17
N PRO A 41 -12.96 0.14 10.15
CA PRO A 41 -14.29 0.01 9.54
C PRO A 41 -15.29 -0.73 10.44
N SER A 42 -16.58 -0.46 10.28
CA SER A 42 -17.65 -1.11 11.05
C SER A 42 -17.83 -2.57 10.64
N LEU A 43 -17.67 -2.85 9.34
CA LEU A 43 -17.91 -4.16 8.71
C LEU A 43 -19.32 -4.71 9.00
N SER A 44 -20.27 -3.83 9.34
CA SER A 44 -21.59 -4.22 9.83
C SER A 44 -22.46 -4.92 8.76
N LYS A 45 -22.20 -4.66 7.47
CA LYS A 45 -23.01 -5.11 6.33
C LYS A 45 -22.33 -6.11 5.40
N ILE A 46 -21.26 -6.78 5.85
CA ILE A 46 -20.59 -7.78 5.02
C ILE A 46 -21.26 -9.16 5.10
N TYR A 47 -21.24 -9.91 3.99
CA TYR A 47 -21.69 -11.29 3.87
C TYR A 47 -20.76 -12.08 2.94
N ALA A 48 -20.75 -13.40 3.03
CA ALA A 48 -19.98 -14.23 2.11
C ALA A 48 -20.52 -14.11 0.68
N TYR A 49 -19.64 -13.76 -0.27
CA TYR A 49 -20.03 -13.61 -1.67
C TYR A 49 -20.55 -14.94 -2.25
N GLN A 50 -19.93 -16.05 -1.85
CA GLN A 50 -20.36 -17.40 -2.18
C GLN A 50 -20.62 -18.18 -0.89
N ALA A 51 -21.86 -18.63 -0.72
CA ALA A 51 -22.24 -19.44 0.44
C ALA A 51 -21.50 -20.79 0.43
N SER A 52 -20.97 -21.17 1.59
CA SER A 52 -20.33 -22.47 1.83
C SER A 52 -20.35 -22.78 3.33
N GLU A 53 -19.92 -23.99 3.71
CA GLU A 53 -19.76 -24.39 5.12
C GLU A 53 -18.78 -23.48 5.89
N LEU A 54 -17.88 -22.76 5.19
CA LEU A 54 -16.93 -21.84 5.80
C LEU A 54 -17.50 -20.41 6.00
N SER A 55 -18.69 -20.11 5.48
CA SER A 55 -19.22 -18.74 5.46
C SER A 55 -19.33 -18.10 6.86
N ASP A 56 -19.84 -18.84 7.84
CA ASP A 56 -20.00 -18.33 9.22
C ASP A 56 -18.64 -18.14 9.90
N ALA A 57 -17.72 -19.10 9.73
CA ALA A 57 -16.37 -19.02 10.27
C ALA A 57 -15.58 -17.86 9.65
N ALA A 58 -15.72 -17.63 8.34
CA ALA A 58 -15.12 -16.50 7.64
C ALA A 58 -15.66 -15.17 8.16
N LEU A 59 -16.98 -15.05 8.31
CA LEU A 59 -17.61 -13.83 8.82
C LEU A 59 -17.22 -13.51 10.27
N GLU A 60 -17.19 -14.52 11.14
CA GLU A 60 -16.70 -14.40 12.51
C GLU A 60 -15.23 -13.94 12.51
N CYS A 61 -14.39 -14.64 11.75
CA CYS A 61 -12.96 -14.37 11.66
C CYS A 61 -12.67 -12.93 11.20
N ALA A 62 -13.33 -12.45 10.15
CA ALA A 62 -13.11 -11.11 9.62
C ALA A 62 -13.40 -9.98 10.61
N LYS A 63 -14.19 -10.22 11.67
CA LYS A 63 -14.60 -9.21 12.66
C LYS A 63 -13.94 -9.41 14.03
N ILE A 64 -13.28 -10.54 14.27
CA ILE A 64 -12.88 -10.97 15.61
C ILE A 64 -11.82 -10.05 16.24
N TYR A 65 -10.99 -9.38 15.42
CA TYR A 65 -9.97 -8.43 15.90
C TYR A 65 -10.57 -7.23 16.63
N LYS A 66 -11.81 -6.84 16.30
CA LYS A 66 -12.52 -5.75 17.00
C LYS A 66 -12.77 -6.06 18.48
N GLN A 67 -12.71 -7.34 18.85
CA GLN A 67 -12.82 -7.82 20.22
C GLN A 67 -11.43 -8.08 20.86
N ARG A 68 -10.34 -7.67 20.21
CA ARG A 68 -8.94 -7.99 20.58
C ARG A 68 -8.70 -9.50 20.67
N ARG A 69 -9.30 -10.24 19.75
CA ARG A 69 -9.20 -11.70 19.63
C ARG A 69 -8.68 -12.07 18.24
N SER A 70 -8.32 -13.33 18.06
CA SER A 70 -7.77 -13.87 16.82
C SER A 70 -8.59 -15.05 16.32
N CYS A 71 -8.55 -15.29 15.01
CA CYS A 71 -9.23 -16.43 14.38
C CYS A 71 -8.62 -17.75 14.87
N LEU A 72 -9.50 -18.72 15.09
CA LEU A 72 -9.14 -20.06 15.52
C LEU A 72 -8.84 -20.93 14.31
N LEU A 73 -7.68 -21.59 14.30
CA LEU A 73 -7.22 -22.45 13.20
C LEU A 73 -8.15 -23.64 12.99
N GLU A 74 -8.76 -24.16 14.06
CA GLU A 74 -9.74 -25.24 13.98
C GLU A 74 -11.07 -24.83 13.31
N LYS A 75 -11.33 -23.52 13.12
CA LYS A 75 -12.54 -23.01 12.43
C LYS A 75 -12.26 -22.60 11.00
N ILE A 76 -11.14 -21.93 10.77
CA ILE A 76 -10.74 -21.43 9.45
C ILE A 76 -9.22 -21.37 9.37
N ARG A 77 -8.67 -21.94 8.31
CA ARG A 77 -7.23 -21.94 8.01
C ARG A 77 -6.94 -21.14 6.74
N PRO A 78 -5.72 -20.59 6.61
CA PRO A 78 -5.32 -19.88 5.40
C PRO A 78 -5.47 -20.72 4.13
N ILE A 79 -5.73 -20.07 2.99
CA ILE A 79 -5.95 -20.75 1.69
C ILE A 79 -4.87 -21.78 1.37
N GLY A 80 -3.61 -21.46 1.65
CA GLY A 80 -2.46 -22.30 1.32
C GLY A 80 -2.14 -23.40 2.34
N ALA A 81 -2.79 -23.44 3.51
CA ALA A 81 -2.48 -24.40 4.57
C ALA A 81 -2.66 -25.86 4.11
N GLU A 82 -3.66 -26.10 3.26
CA GLU A 82 -3.99 -27.43 2.72
C GLU A 82 -3.85 -27.49 1.19
N LYS A 83 -3.26 -26.45 0.59
CA LYS A 83 -3.15 -26.29 -0.86
C LYS A 83 -1.70 -26.08 -1.28
N PRO A 84 -0.93 -27.17 -1.44
CA PRO A 84 0.45 -27.09 -1.91
C PRO A 84 0.54 -26.67 -3.39
N GLN A 85 -0.54 -26.84 -4.16
CA GLN A 85 -0.59 -26.42 -5.57
C GLN A 85 -0.80 -24.90 -5.70
N ASP A 86 -0.86 -24.44 -6.96
CA ASP A 86 -1.17 -23.07 -7.30
C ASP A 86 -2.58 -22.66 -6.85
N VAL A 87 -2.68 -21.44 -6.31
CA VAL A 87 -3.96 -20.81 -5.96
C VAL A 87 -4.68 -20.43 -7.24
N THR A 88 -5.97 -20.77 -7.31
CA THR A 88 -6.87 -20.39 -8.40
C THR A 88 -7.75 -19.22 -7.97
N ILE A 89 -8.34 -18.53 -8.95
CA ILE A 89 -9.34 -17.48 -8.69
C ILE A 89 -10.55 -18.01 -7.92
N GLU A 90 -10.92 -19.29 -8.09
CA GLU A 90 -12.04 -19.89 -7.35
C GLU A 90 -11.70 -20.13 -5.87
N ASP A 91 -10.44 -20.43 -5.54
CA ASP A 91 -10.00 -20.50 -4.14
C ASP A 91 -10.12 -19.13 -3.48
N ILE A 92 -9.69 -18.07 -4.17
CA ILE A 92 -9.81 -16.68 -3.72
C ILE A 92 -11.29 -16.29 -3.58
N ARG A 93 -12.11 -16.61 -4.58
CA ARG A 93 -13.56 -16.36 -4.60
C ARG A 93 -14.26 -16.97 -3.39
N SER A 94 -13.86 -18.17 -2.97
CA SER A 94 -14.42 -18.86 -1.81
C SER A 94 -14.17 -18.15 -0.47
N ARG A 95 -13.19 -17.22 -0.42
CA ARG A 95 -12.82 -16.46 0.78
C ARG A 95 -13.29 -15.00 0.76
N LEU A 96 -14.06 -14.60 -0.26
CA LEU A 96 -14.57 -13.24 -0.39
C LEU A 96 -15.76 -12.97 0.54
N LEU A 97 -15.61 -11.94 1.36
CA LEU A 97 -16.71 -11.30 2.10
C LEU A 97 -16.94 -9.93 1.50
N VAL A 98 -18.19 -9.61 1.17
CA VAL A 98 -18.53 -8.35 0.49
C VAL A 98 -19.66 -7.61 1.17
N SER A 99 -19.64 -6.28 1.07
CA SER A 99 -20.82 -5.46 1.36
C SER A 99 -21.78 -5.36 0.17
N HIS A 100 -21.27 -5.47 -1.05
CA HIS A 100 -22.03 -5.44 -2.29
C HIS A 100 -21.44 -6.44 -3.30
N ALA A 101 -22.30 -7.18 -4.01
CA ALA A 101 -21.87 -8.22 -4.94
C ALA A 101 -20.95 -7.68 -6.07
N TRP A 102 -21.23 -6.46 -6.55
CA TRP A 102 -20.44 -5.80 -7.60
C TRP A 102 -18.94 -5.69 -7.24
N MET A 103 -18.60 -5.59 -5.94
CA MET A 103 -17.21 -5.50 -5.49
C MET A 103 -16.46 -6.80 -5.79
N ALA A 104 -17.07 -7.95 -5.49
CA ALA A 104 -16.47 -9.25 -5.82
C ALA A 104 -16.39 -9.47 -7.33
N GLU A 105 -17.43 -9.09 -8.09
CA GLU A 105 -17.40 -9.18 -9.55
C GLU A 105 -16.23 -8.39 -10.13
N SER A 106 -16.10 -7.11 -9.76
CA SER A 106 -15.01 -6.28 -10.28
C SER A 106 -13.63 -6.77 -9.81
N PHE A 107 -13.52 -7.25 -8.57
CA PHE A 107 -12.27 -7.81 -8.05
C PHE A 107 -11.85 -9.06 -8.83
N ILE A 108 -12.78 -9.99 -9.05
CA ILE A 108 -12.53 -11.23 -9.79
C ILE A 108 -12.20 -10.93 -11.26
N ASP A 109 -12.91 -10.02 -11.90
CA ASP A 109 -12.62 -9.61 -13.28
C ASP A 109 -11.25 -8.96 -13.38
N ALA A 110 -10.87 -8.12 -12.41
CA ALA A 110 -9.53 -7.54 -12.36
C ALA A 110 -8.44 -8.60 -12.12
N LEU A 111 -8.67 -9.63 -11.28
CA LEU A 111 -7.72 -10.74 -11.14
C LEU A 111 -7.55 -11.55 -12.45
N ARG A 112 -8.64 -11.73 -13.21
CA ARG A 112 -8.59 -12.37 -14.54
C ARG A 112 -7.82 -11.53 -15.55
N GLU A 113 -8.00 -10.21 -15.52
CA GLU A 113 -7.27 -9.27 -16.38
C GLU A 113 -5.79 -9.21 -16.01
N ILE A 114 -5.49 -9.17 -14.71
CA ILE A 114 -4.13 -9.25 -14.18
C ILE A 114 -3.47 -10.54 -14.68
N ASN A 115 -4.12 -11.70 -14.58
CA ASN A 115 -3.59 -12.98 -15.05
C ASN A 115 -2.13 -13.21 -14.65
N ASP A 116 -1.86 -13.25 -13.34
CA ASP A 116 -0.52 -13.41 -12.77
C ASP A 116 -0.52 -14.46 -11.67
N GLN A 117 0.09 -15.63 -11.95
CA GLN A 117 0.05 -16.76 -11.02
C GLN A 117 0.86 -16.52 -9.75
N ASP A 118 1.92 -15.70 -9.82
CA ASP A 118 2.70 -15.35 -8.64
C ASP A 118 1.87 -14.49 -7.69
N LEU A 119 1.13 -13.51 -8.22
CA LEU A 119 0.17 -12.74 -7.41
C LEU A 119 -0.91 -13.64 -6.79
N LEU A 120 -1.52 -14.56 -7.56
CA LEU A 120 -2.54 -15.46 -7.01
C LEU A 120 -1.98 -16.31 -5.87
N ASN A 121 -0.75 -16.79 -6.01
CA ASN A 121 -0.08 -17.58 -4.97
C ASN A 121 0.21 -16.79 -3.69
N MET A 122 0.30 -15.46 -3.77
CA MET A 122 0.45 -14.63 -2.57
C MET A 122 -0.79 -14.59 -1.68
N PHE A 123 -1.96 -15.04 -2.14
CA PHE A 123 -3.16 -15.16 -1.31
C PHE A 123 -3.10 -16.34 -0.33
N LYS A 124 -2.12 -17.24 -0.46
CA LYS A 124 -1.95 -18.43 0.38
C LYS A 124 -2.03 -18.16 1.89
N PRO A 125 -1.43 -17.09 2.44
CA PRO A 125 -1.48 -16.81 3.88
C PRO A 125 -2.81 -16.20 4.37
N LEU A 126 -3.83 -16.03 3.51
CA LEU A 126 -5.08 -15.38 3.90
C LEU A 126 -6.17 -16.36 4.35
N ASN A 127 -6.85 -16.03 5.45
CA ASN A 127 -8.10 -16.65 5.87
C ASN A 127 -9.30 -16.09 5.09
N THR A 128 -9.41 -14.75 5.00
CA THR A 128 -10.51 -14.08 4.31
C THR A 128 -10.05 -12.83 3.56
N ILE A 129 -10.82 -12.43 2.57
CA ILE A 129 -10.61 -11.21 1.79
C ILE A 129 -11.90 -10.40 1.85
N VAL A 130 -11.84 -9.20 2.42
CA VAL A 130 -13.01 -8.39 2.76
C VAL A 130 -13.07 -7.16 1.87
N LEU A 131 -14.14 -7.03 1.07
CA LEU A 131 -14.41 -5.88 0.21
C LEU A 131 -15.63 -5.14 0.75
N SER A 132 -15.45 -3.96 1.33
CA SER A 132 -16.54 -3.26 2.01
C SER A 132 -16.56 -1.77 1.69
N TYR A 133 -17.77 -1.23 1.64
CA TYR A 133 -18.03 0.18 1.33
C TYR A 133 -17.45 1.15 2.38
N ASP A 134 -17.16 0.67 3.58
CA ASP A 134 -16.66 1.43 4.73
C ASP A 134 -15.17 1.18 5.02
N ILE A 135 -14.45 0.42 4.19
CA ILE A 135 -12.99 0.26 4.32
C ILE A 135 -12.30 1.44 3.64
N ARG A 136 -11.47 2.16 4.41
CA ARG A 136 -10.51 3.17 3.93
C ARG A 136 -9.57 3.53 5.09
N PRO A 137 -8.25 3.35 4.96
CA PRO A 137 -7.54 2.72 3.82
C PRO A 137 -7.77 1.20 3.75
N SER A 138 -7.18 0.56 2.72
CA SER A 138 -6.99 -0.89 2.70
C SER A 138 -5.97 -1.32 3.76
N PHE A 139 -6.02 -2.56 4.22
CA PHE A 139 -5.01 -3.09 5.16
C PHE A 139 -5.05 -4.62 5.27
N TYR A 140 -3.94 -5.21 5.70
CA TYR A 140 -3.85 -6.56 6.26
C TYR A 140 -3.94 -6.54 7.79
N HIS A 141 -4.60 -7.54 8.40
CA HIS A 141 -4.67 -7.66 9.86
C HIS A 141 -4.13 -9.01 10.37
N PRO A 142 -3.06 -9.03 11.20
CA PRO A 142 -2.42 -10.28 11.64
C PRO A 142 -3.32 -11.15 12.52
N SER A 143 -4.17 -10.57 13.36
CA SER A 143 -5.06 -11.39 14.21
C SER A 143 -6.11 -12.17 13.43
N THR A 144 -6.40 -11.78 12.18
CA THR A 144 -7.35 -12.47 11.32
C THR A 144 -6.68 -13.20 10.17
N ALA A 145 -5.44 -12.85 9.85
CA ALA A 145 -4.81 -13.15 8.56
C ALA A 145 -5.75 -12.84 7.40
N SER A 146 -6.39 -11.67 7.47
CA SER A 146 -7.34 -11.22 6.45
C SER A 146 -6.89 -9.91 5.84
N MET A 147 -7.22 -9.74 4.57
CA MET A 147 -7.01 -8.51 3.82
C MET A 147 -8.34 -7.77 3.68
N TYR A 148 -8.31 -6.46 3.88
CA TYR A 148 -9.45 -5.56 3.84
C TYR A 148 -9.20 -4.52 2.76
N ILE A 149 -10.03 -4.48 1.71
CA ILE A 149 -9.80 -3.64 0.53
C ILE A 149 -10.83 -2.51 0.47
N ASP A 150 -10.34 -1.28 0.31
CA ASP A 150 -11.14 -0.09 0.03
C ASP A 150 -11.86 -0.25 -1.33
N ALA A 151 -13.18 -0.08 -1.30
CA ALA A 151 -14.03 -0.17 -2.48
C ALA A 151 -13.69 0.85 -3.59
N ALA A 152 -12.94 1.92 -3.28
CA ALA A 152 -12.43 2.87 -4.27
C ALA A 152 -11.56 2.21 -5.34
N TYR A 153 -10.89 1.11 -5.02
CA TYR A 153 -10.11 0.34 -5.98
C TYR A 153 -10.97 -0.49 -6.94
N LEU A 154 -12.30 -0.58 -6.75
CA LEU A 154 -13.16 -1.55 -7.45
C LEU A 154 -14.36 -0.96 -8.18
N TRP A 155 -14.77 0.29 -7.92
CA TRP A 155 -15.95 0.86 -8.59
C TRP A 155 -15.78 0.91 -10.12
N ARG A 156 -16.84 0.60 -10.87
CA ARG A 156 -16.79 0.62 -12.34
C ARG A 156 -17.54 1.79 -12.94
N ASN A 157 -18.55 2.30 -12.24
CA ASN A 157 -19.41 3.39 -12.72
C ASN A 157 -20.00 4.19 -11.54
N ALA A 158 -20.77 5.22 -11.88
CA ALA A 158 -21.44 6.09 -10.90
C ALA A 158 -22.35 5.35 -9.90
N SER A 159 -23.01 4.26 -10.33
CA SER A 159 -23.87 3.47 -9.44
C SER A 159 -23.04 2.78 -8.37
N ASP A 160 -21.94 2.12 -8.75
CA ASP A 160 -21.02 1.49 -7.79
C ASP A 160 -20.45 2.54 -6.83
N TRP A 161 -19.93 3.66 -7.36
CA TRP A 161 -19.34 4.74 -6.58
C TRP A 161 -20.30 5.32 -5.54
N SER A 162 -21.58 5.49 -5.89
CA SER A 162 -22.60 6.04 -5.00
C SER A 162 -22.88 5.17 -3.76
N THR A 163 -22.46 3.90 -3.78
CA THR A 163 -22.63 2.97 -2.64
C THR A 163 -21.45 2.98 -1.67
N ILE A 164 -20.33 3.64 -2.01
CA ILE A 164 -19.12 3.72 -1.20
C ILE A 164 -19.26 4.82 -0.15
N TYR A 165 -18.85 4.55 1.09
CA TYR A 165 -18.79 5.57 2.12
C TYR A 165 -17.61 6.52 1.83
N GLN A 166 -17.94 7.78 1.56
CA GLN A 166 -16.97 8.78 1.19
C GLN A 166 -16.38 9.43 2.45
N GLN A 167 -15.11 9.17 2.70
CA GLN A 167 -14.33 9.85 3.73
C GLN A 167 -12.91 10.11 3.23
N GLU A 168 -12.28 11.18 3.68
CA GLU A 168 -10.86 11.37 3.47
C GLU A 168 -10.06 10.40 4.35
N ASP A 169 -8.85 10.04 3.91
CA ASP A 169 -7.92 9.34 4.78
C ASP A 169 -7.54 10.24 5.96
N TYR A 170 -7.75 9.75 7.19
CA TYR A 170 -7.50 10.50 8.41
C TYR A 170 -6.03 10.93 8.58
N ARG A 171 -5.09 10.21 7.95
CA ARG A 171 -3.66 10.48 7.98
C ARG A 171 -3.26 11.72 7.18
N GLN A 172 -4.13 12.21 6.28
CA GLN A 172 -3.87 13.44 5.51
C GLN A 172 -3.71 14.68 6.41
N ALA A 173 -4.20 14.62 7.65
CA ALA A 173 -4.02 15.70 8.61
C ALA A 173 -2.58 15.78 9.17
N PHE A 174 -1.79 14.71 9.09
CA PHE A 174 -0.53 14.57 9.83
C PHE A 174 0.63 15.37 9.21
N SER A 175 0.69 15.46 7.89
CA SER A 175 1.77 16.15 7.17
C SER A 175 1.57 17.66 7.02
N LYS A 176 0.50 18.25 7.57
CA LYS A 176 0.16 19.67 7.39
C LYS A 176 1.23 20.68 7.82
N GLN A 177 2.15 20.28 8.71
CA GLN A 177 3.24 21.13 9.19
C GLN A 177 4.54 21.00 8.38
N PHE A 178 4.59 20.09 7.40
CA PHE A 178 5.78 19.91 6.58
C PHE A 178 5.89 21.01 5.52
N SER A 179 7.13 21.39 5.19
CA SER A 179 7.43 22.31 4.08
C SER A 179 7.57 21.60 2.73
N TYR A 180 7.61 20.27 2.74
CA TYR A 180 7.73 19.39 1.59
C TYR A 180 6.93 18.10 1.80
N ASP A 181 6.53 17.43 0.73
CA ASP A 181 5.87 16.13 0.79
C ASP A 181 6.53 15.13 -0.16
N SER A 182 6.37 13.84 0.09
CA SER A 182 6.84 12.79 -0.81
C SER A 182 5.83 12.54 -1.91
N ALA A 183 6.29 12.24 -3.11
CA ALA A 183 5.45 11.78 -4.20
C ALA A 183 5.97 10.47 -4.79
N THR A 184 5.07 9.57 -5.16
CA THR A 184 5.40 8.31 -5.85
C THR A 184 4.43 8.06 -6.99
N ARG A 185 4.92 7.60 -8.14
CA ARG A 185 4.09 7.12 -9.25
C ARG A 185 4.76 6.02 -10.05
N TYR A 186 3.97 5.31 -10.86
CA TYR A 186 4.44 4.29 -11.78
C TYR A 186 4.14 4.67 -13.23
N LEU A 187 5.19 4.76 -14.04
CA LEU A 187 5.10 5.11 -15.46
C LEU A 187 5.58 3.95 -16.34
N ASP A 188 4.95 3.75 -17.49
CA ASP A 188 5.42 2.80 -18.49
C ASP A 188 6.87 3.14 -18.89
N SER A 189 7.77 2.15 -18.89
CA SER A 189 9.19 2.39 -19.14
C SER A 189 9.50 2.87 -20.56
N SER A 190 8.59 2.65 -21.50
CA SER A 190 8.74 3.02 -22.89
C SER A 190 8.04 4.34 -23.21
N THR A 191 6.81 4.57 -22.76
CA THR A 191 6.02 5.77 -23.12
C THR A 191 6.10 6.87 -22.08
N PHE A 192 6.42 6.53 -20.82
CA PHE A 192 6.31 7.40 -19.65
C PHE A 192 4.88 7.87 -19.37
N ASP A 193 3.88 7.11 -19.83
CA ASP A 193 2.48 7.32 -19.45
C ASP A 193 2.18 6.65 -18.12
N TYR A 194 1.16 7.17 -17.41
CA TYR A 194 0.64 6.52 -16.21
C TYR A 194 0.08 5.14 -16.56
N VAL A 195 0.43 4.15 -15.75
CA VAL A 195 -0.14 2.81 -15.86
C VAL A 195 -1.34 2.62 -14.94
N THR A 196 -1.39 3.37 -13.84
CA THR A 196 -2.53 3.38 -12.91
C THR A 196 -3.52 4.48 -13.24
N TYR A 197 -4.81 4.19 -13.06
CA TYR A 197 -5.88 5.18 -13.16
C TYR A 197 -6.31 5.65 -11.77
N SER A 198 -6.84 6.87 -11.71
CA SER A 198 -7.35 7.47 -10.48
C SER A 198 -8.46 6.61 -9.86
N ASN A 199 -8.43 6.52 -8.53
CA ASN A 199 -9.48 5.87 -7.75
C ASN A 199 -10.67 6.78 -7.42
N ASP A 200 -10.57 8.06 -7.76
CA ASP A 200 -11.61 9.05 -7.51
C ASP A 200 -12.59 9.15 -8.68
N TYR A 201 -13.87 9.20 -8.36
CA TYR A 201 -14.92 9.42 -9.35
C TYR A 201 -14.98 10.88 -9.80
N ASP A 202 -15.03 11.09 -11.11
CA ASP A 202 -15.35 12.38 -11.71
C ASP A 202 -16.28 12.17 -12.90
N ALA A 203 -17.51 12.68 -12.81
CA ALA A 203 -18.53 12.46 -13.84
C ALA A 203 -18.13 12.88 -15.27
N THR A 204 -17.12 13.76 -15.40
CA THR A 204 -16.65 14.27 -16.69
C THR A 204 -15.37 13.59 -17.20
N ARG A 205 -14.54 13.05 -16.30
CA ARG A 205 -13.17 12.62 -16.59
C ARG A 205 -12.86 11.18 -16.19
N ASN A 206 -13.53 10.68 -15.17
CA ASN A 206 -13.41 9.33 -14.62
C ASN A 206 -14.79 8.88 -14.13
N GLY A 207 -15.78 8.89 -15.04
CA GLY A 207 -17.17 8.54 -14.72
C GLY A 207 -17.44 7.04 -14.82
N GLU A 208 -16.54 6.32 -15.48
CA GLU A 208 -16.55 4.89 -15.71
C GLU A 208 -15.11 4.37 -15.75
N ARG A 209 -14.87 3.16 -15.24
CA ARG A 209 -13.59 2.46 -15.30
C ARG A 209 -13.80 1.07 -15.85
N LYS A 210 -13.04 0.74 -16.88
CA LYS A 210 -12.95 -0.61 -17.42
C LYS A 210 -12.02 -1.47 -16.58
N THR A 211 -12.14 -2.78 -16.70
CA THR A 211 -11.31 -3.75 -15.96
C THR A 211 -9.82 -3.52 -16.20
N GLU A 212 -9.41 -3.18 -17.42
CA GLU A 212 -8.01 -2.92 -17.80
C GLU A 212 -7.46 -1.64 -17.13
N GLN A 213 -8.35 -0.72 -16.72
CA GLN A 213 -7.99 0.50 -15.98
C GLN A 213 -7.91 0.26 -14.48
N ILE A 214 -8.73 -0.66 -13.96
CA ILE A 214 -8.75 -1.07 -12.55
C ILE A 214 -7.54 -1.96 -12.22
N ALA A 215 -7.24 -2.92 -13.11
CA ALA A 215 -6.29 -3.99 -12.87
C ALA A 215 -4.90 -3.51 -12.41
N PRO A 216 -4.25 -2.50 -13.01
CA PRO A 216 -2.91 -2.09 -12.57
C PRO A 216 -2.90 -1.42 -11.19
N GLY A 217 -3.91 -0.61 -10.88
CA GLY A 217 -4.05 0.02 -9.56
C GLY A 217 -4.34 -1.01 -8.46
N LEU A 218 -5.19 -1.99 -8.77
CA LEU A 218 -5.46 -3.11 -7.86
C LEU A 218 -4.25 -4.04 -7.71
N PHE A 219 -3.51 -4.34 -8.79
CA PHE A 219 -2.29 -5.15 -8.75
C PHE A 219 -1.24 -4.53 -7.82
N ARG A 220 -1.07 -3.21 -7.91
CA ARG A 220 -0.19 -2.44 -7.03
C ARG A 220 -0.59 -2.64 -5.56
N LEU A 221 -1.85 -2.33 -5.23
CA LEU A 221 -2.39 -2.51 -3.87
C LEU A 221 -2.23 -3.95 -3.38
N LEU A 222 -2.61 -4.93 -4.20
CA LEU A 222 -2.52 -6.34 -3.83
C LEU A 222 -1.07 -6.78 -3.61
N SER A 223 -0.13 -6.30 -4.42
CA SER A 223 1.29 -6.59 -4.22
C SER A 223 1.78 -6.06 -2.87
N HIS A 224 1.32 -4.87 -2.46
CA HIS A 224 1.62 -4.29 -1.15
C HIS A 224 0.98 -5.09 0.00
N GLU A 225 -0.33 -5.24 0.01
CA GLU A 225 -1.06 -5.85 1.13
C GLU A 225 -0.75 -7.33 1.30
N LEU A 226 -0.55 -8.04 0.18
CA LEU A 226 -0.14 -9.44 0.23
C LEU A 226 1.34 -9.57 0.62
N ALA A 227 2.18 -8.55 0.42
CA ALA A 227 3.54 -8.58 0.96
C ALA A 227 3.50 -8.61 2.50
N HIS A 228 2.62 -7.84 3.16
CA HIS A 228 2.42 -7.94 4.61
C HIS A 228 1.98 -9.34 5.03
N ALA A 229 1.05 -9.94 4.29
CA ALA A 229 0.58 -11.30 4.58
C ALA A 229 1.71 -12.35 4.47
N ASN A 230 2.55 -12.26 3.45
CA ASN A 230 3.64 -13.21 3.20
C ASN A 230 4.91 -12.89 4.02
N ASP A 231 5.07 -11.66 4.51
CA ASP A 231 6.09 -11.29 5.51
C ASP A 231 5.78 -11.94 6.85
N LEU A 232 4.52 -11.85 7.29
CA LEU A 232 4.06 -12.29 8.60
C LEU A 232 3.79 -13.79 8.69
N LEU A 233 3.48 -14.43 7.57
CA LEU A 233 3.34 -15.89 7.48
C LEU A 233 3.98 -16.43 6.19
N PRO A 234 5.33 -16.50 6.14
CA PRO A 234 6.06 -17.02 4.99
C PRO A 234 5.69 -18.47 4.66
N SER A 235 5.97 -18.87 3.41
CA SER A 235 5.60 -20.20 2.89
C SER A 235 6.07 -21.38 3.75
N HIS A 236 7.24 -21.27 4.40
CA HIS A 236 7.78 -22.33 5.25
C HIS A 236 6.97 -22.53 6.55
N ASP A 237 6.51 -21.43 7.16
CA ASP A 237 5.69 -21.42 8.37
C ASP A 237 4.25 -21.83 8.03
N LEU A 238 3.74 -21.36 6.90
CA LEU A 238 2.40 -21.69 6.41
C LEU A 238 2.18 -23.20 6.28
N LEU A 239 3.18 -23.95 5.84
CA LEU A 239 3.12 -25.41 5.70
C LEU A 239 3.22 -26.16 7.03
N GLN A 240 3.60 -25.46 8.11
CA GLN A 240 3.80 -26.01 9.45
C GLN A 240 2.74 -25.53 10.45
N LEU A 241 1.69 -24.86 9.97
CA LEU A 241 0.61 -24.36 10.83
C LEU A 241 0.04 -25.48 11.70
N ALA A 242 -0.12 -25.19 12.99
CA ALA A 242 -0.85 -26.06 13.89
C ALA A 242 -2.31 -26.30 13.40
N ASP A 243 -2.88 -27.44 13.78
CA ASP A 243 -4.29 -27.77 13.47
C ASP A 243 -5.29 -27.09 14.42
N SER A 244 -4.80 -26.46 15.49
CA SER A 244 -5.63 -25.74 16.48
C SER A 244 -4.83 -24.60 17.12
N GLY A 245 -5.54 -23.63 17.71
CA GLY A 245 -4.93 -22.44 18.30
C GLY A 245 -5.32 -21.20 17.52
N THR A 246 -4.58 -20.10 17.67
CA THR A 246 -4.89 -18.85 16.99
C THR A 246 -3.92 -18.58 15.85
N ILE A 247 -4.42 -18.02 14.75
CA ILE A 247 -3.54 -17.60 13.65
C ILE A 247 -2.51 -16.56 14.09
N TYR A 248 -2.87 -15.71 15.07
CA TYR A 248 -1.96 -14.72 15.63
C TYR A 248 -0.74 -15.35 16.32
N SER A 249 -0.90 -16.46 17.04
CA SER A 249 0.25 -17.10 17.70
C SER A 249 1.24 -17.67 16.70
N GLU A 250 0.73 -18.24 15.60
CA GLU A 250 1.56 -18.74 14.51
C GLU A 250 2.33 -17.58 13.85
N ILE A 251 1.64 -16.48 13.52
CA ILE A 251 2.27 -15.27 12.98
C ILE A 251 3.32 -14.71 13.95
N GLU A 252 3.04 -14.59 15.25
CA GLU A 252 4.01 -14.04 16.21
C GLU A 252 5.30 -14.87 16.26
N SER A 253 5.19 -16.18 16.07
CA SER A 253 6.33 -17.11 16.12
C SER A 253 7.09 -17.26 14.79
N ALA A 254 6.52 -16.80 13.68
CA ALA A 254 7.07 -16.97 12.34
C ALA A 254 8.38 -16.18 12.12
N ASP A 255 9.18 -16.63 11.16
CA ASP A 255 10.42 -15.94 10.79
C ASP A 255 10.17 -14.82 9.76
N HIS A 256 9.75 -13.66 10.25
CA HIS A 256 9.35 -12.52 9.40
C HIS A 256 10.48 -12.03 8.48
N VAL A 257 10.14 -11.78 7.23
CA VAL A 257 11.04 -11.21 6.22
C VAL A 257 11.55 -9.83 6.65
N ALA A 258 10.71 -9.01 7.28
CA ALA A 258 11.07 -7.68 7.79
C ALA A 258 12.18 -7.74 8.84
N LYS A 259 12.19 -8.77 9.68
CA LYS A 259 13.27 -9.01 10.66
C LYS A 259 14.57 -9.38 9.96
N GLN A 260 14.51 -10.23 8.94
CA GLN A 260 15.67 -10.61 8.13
C GLN A 260 16.25 -9.40 7.39
N LEU A 261 15.39 -8.60 6.75
CA LEU A 261 15.77 -7.39 6.02
C LEU A 261 16.42 -6.37 6.96
N THR A 262 15.77 -6.04 8.09
CA THR A 262 16.30 -5.07 9.06
C THR A 262 17.63 -5.52 9.66
N SER A 263 17.80 -6.82 9.92
CA SER A 263 19.03 -7.35 10.50
C SER A 263 20.21 -7.34 9.51
N SER A 264 19.95 -7.40 8.21
CA SER A 264 20.98 -7.52 7.17
C SER A 264 21.24 -6.21 6.43
N GLN A 265 20.20 -5.43 6.15
CA GLN A 265 20.21 -4.25 5.29
C GLN A 265 19.24 -3.17 5.84
N PRO A 266 19.47 -2.62 7.05
CA PRO A 266 18.56 -1.66 7.68
C PRO A 266 18.54 -0.30 6.96
N LEU A 267 17.40 0.40 7.07
CA LEU A 267 17.33 1.85 6.86
C LEU A 267 18.05 2.57 8.00
N THR A 268 18.78 3.65 7.66
CA THR A 268 19.68 4.33 8.61
C THR A 268 19.43 5.83 8.75
N SER A 269 18.64 6.43 7.86
CA SER A 269 18.31 7.86 7.97
C SER A 269 17.45 8.16 9.21
N ALA A 270 18.08 8.74 10.24
CA ALA A 270 17.37 9.18 11.45
C ALA A 270 16.34 10.28 11.15
N LEU A 271 16.61 11.17 10.18
CA LEU A 271 15.65 12.19 9.77
C LEU A 271 14.40 11.56 9.14
N LEU A 272 14.58 10.62 8.20
CA LEU A 272 13.44 10.04 7.47
C LEU A 272 12.63 9.08 8.33
N LEU A 273 13.27 8.32 9.23
CA LEU A 273 12.58 7.52 10.24
C LEU A 273 11.70 8.41 11.13
N GLU A 274 12.25 9.52 11.65
CA GLU A 274 11.51 10.47 12.48
C GLU A 274 10.39 11.18 11.71
N ALA A 275 10.67 11.62 10.48
CA ALA A 275 9.68 12.25 9.61
C ALA A 275 8.52 11.30 9.25
N ALA A 276 8.81 10.00 9.04
CA ALA A 276 7.79 9.01 8.75
C ALA A 276 6.86 8.75 9.95
N GLN A 277 7.37 8.76 11.18
CA GLN A 277 6.52 8.68 12.37
C GLN A 277 5.52 9.84 12.45
N VAL A 278 5.98 11.07 12.18
CA VAL A 278 5.08 12.22 12.11
C VAL A 278 4.08 12.07 10.95
N SER A 279 4.55 11.69 9.76
CA SER A 279 3.74 11.69 8.53
C SER A 279 2.70 10.55 8.47
N PHE A 280 2.96 9.40 9.09
CA PHE A 280 2.11 8.20 8.94
C PHE A 280 1.46 7.74 10.24
N HIS A 281 2.08 8.01 11.39
CA HIS A 281 1.57 7.57 12.71
C HIS A 281 1.00 8.72 13.55
N GLY A 282 1.11 9.97 13.07
CA GLY A 282 0.55 11.14 13.75
C GLY A 282 1.33 11.57 14.99
N GLU A 283 2.60 11.19 15.07
CA GLU A 283 3.51 11.67 16.12
C GLU A 283 3.69 13.19 16.05
N ALA A 284 4.04 13.80 17.18
CA ALA A 284 4.22 15.25 17.25
C ALA A 284 5.38 15.74 16.37
N MET A 285 5.17 16.83 15.64
CA MET A 285 6.21 17.47 14.82
C MET A 285 7.41 17.90 15.66
N THR A 286 8.60 17.40 15.31
CA THR A 286 9.86 17.72 15.99
C THR A 286 10.59 18.89 15.35
N ASP A 287 11.55 19.49 16.07
CA ASP A 287 12.38 20.57 15.52
C ASP A 287 13.24 20.11 14.34
N ARG A 288 13.75 18.86 14.38
CA ARG A 288 14.57 18.30 13.30
C ARG A 288 13.76 18.18 12.00
N VAL A 289 12.56 17.62 12.08
CA VAL A 289 11.68 17.46 10.91
C VAL A 289 11.13 18.81 10.45
N ARG A 290 10.81 19.72 11.37
CA ARG A 290 10.33 21.06 11.01
C ARG A 290 11.37 21.88 10.27
N GLN A 291 12.65 21.73 10.62
CA GLN A 291 13.76 22.49 10.04
C GLN A 291 14.38 21.82 8.81
N SER A 292 14.04 20.56 8.50
CA SER A 292 14.55 19.89 7.32
C SER A 292 13.96 20.47 6.04
N THR A 293 14.67 20.27 4.93
CA THR A 293 14.23 20.66 3.59
C THR A 293 14.01 19.41 2.74
N GLY A 294 13.19 19.52 1.68
CA GLY A 294 13.00 18.40 0.75
C GLY A 294 14.29 17.96 0.06
N GLN A 295 15.25 18.88 -0.14
CA GLN A 295 16.58 18.54 -0.64
C GLN A 295 17.39 17.71 0.38
N GLN A 296 17.33 18.06 1.67
CA GLN A 296 17.99 17.28 2.72
C GLN A 296 17.36 15.89 2.85
N ALA A 297 16.03 15.81 2.87
CA ALA A 297 15.30 14.56 2.91
C ALA A 297 15.65 13.66 1.71
N GLY A 298 15.66 14.24 0.50
CA GLY A 298 16.07 13.55 -0.73
C GLY A 298 17.51 13.06 -0.69
N GLY A 299 18.46 13.87 -0.21
CA GLY A 299 19.85 13.47 -0.10
C GLY A 299 20.11 12.37 0.95
N GLU A 300 19.31 12.29 2.02
CA GLU A 300 19.32 11.14 2.92
C GLU A 300 18.67 9.91 2.27
N PHE A 301 17.55 10.09 1.58
CA PHE A 301 16.84 9.01 0.89
C PHE A 301 17.68 8.36 -0.21
N GLU A 302 18.40 9.15 -0.99
CA GLU A 302 19.29 8.69 -2.06
C GLU A 302 20.42 7.78 -1.57
N ARG A 303 20.96 8.08 -0.38
CA ARG A 303 22.05 7.31 0.24
C ARG A 303 21.57 6.02 0.90
N ASP A 304 20.28 5.95 1.20
CA ASP A 304 19.65 4.79 1.80
C ASP A 304 19.02 3.87 0.73
N GLY A 305 18.52 2.70 1.15
CA GLY A 305 17.98 1.67 0.24
C GLY A 305 16.45 1.58 0.17
N ALA A 306 15.71 2.60 0.63
CA ALA A 306 14.24 2.60 0.59
C ALA A 306 13.70 2.70 -0.85
N ALA A 307 12.62 1.96 -1.12
CA ALA A 307 11.86 2.06 -2.37
C ALA A 307 10.98 3.32 -2.42
N ALA A 308 10.40 3.73 -1.29
CA ALA A 308 9.58 4.93 -1.15
C ALA A 308 9.70 5.55 0.24
N PHE A 309 9.21 6.77 0.45
CA PHE A 309 9.24 7.40 1.78
C PHE A 309 8.42 6.62 2.81
N TYR A 310 7.38 5.92 2.38
CA TYR A 310 6.55 5.10 3.27
C TYR A 310 7.31 3.94 3.92
N SER A 311 8.40 3.46 3.29
CA SER A 311 9.29 2.43 3.84
C SER A 311 9.89 2.78 5.21
N TYR A 312 9.99 4.07 5.56
CA TYR A 312 10.54 4.49 6.86
C TYR A 312 9.51 4.42 8.01
N SER A 313 8.25 4.12 7.72
CA SER A 313 7.18 4.12 8.73
C SER A 313 7.25 2.91 9.65
N THR A 314 7.52 1.71 9.13
CA THR A 314 7.79 0.48 9.87
C THR A 314 8.68 -0.47 9.04
N PRO A 315 9.36 -1.46 9.68
CA PRO A 315 10.06 -2.52 8.94
C PRO A 315 9.18 -3.34 7.98
N GLN A 316 7.89 -3.52 8.30
CA GLN A 316 6.94 -4.23 7.46
C GLN A 316 6.63 -3.41 6.19
N GLU A 317 6.47 -2.10 6.34
CA GLU A 317 6.22 -1.20 5.20
C GLU A 317 7.44 -1.09 4.27
N ASP A 318 8.64 -1.21 4.82
CA ASP A 318 9.85 -1.34 4.01
C ASP A 318 9.84 -2.58 3.12
N VAL A 319 9.45 -3.74 3.68
CA VAL A 319 9.26 -4.99 2.91
C VAL A 319 8.17 -4.81 1.84
N ALA A 320 7.01 -4.27 2.21
CA ALA A 320 5.88 -4.12 1.30
C ALA A 320 6.21 -3.19 0.12
N MET A 321 6.84 -2.04 0.36
CA MET A 321 7.23 -1.11 -0.72
C MET A 321 8.29 -1.69 -1.66
N LEU A 322 9.29 -2.40 -1.13
CA LEU A 322 10.31 -3.07 -1.95
C LEU A 322 9.67 -4.15 -2.85
N PHE A 323 8.75 -4.92 -2.27
CA PHE A 323 8.05 -5.99 -2.98
C PHE A 323 7.08 -5.45 -4.03
N GLU A 324 6.29 -4.42 -3.70
CA GLU A 324 5.39 -3.73 -4.62
C GLU A 324 6.17 -3.22 -5.84
N SER A 325 7.27 -2.50 -5.61
CA SER A 325 8.09 -1.94 -6.69
C SER A 325 8.61 -3.03 -7.63
N TYR A 326 9.06 -4.17 -7.07
CA TYR A 326 9.49 -5.32 -7.84
C TYR A 326 8.35 -5.93 -8.67
N MET A 327 7.18 -6.19 -8.05
CA MET A 327 6.05 -6.81 -8.75
C MET A 327 5.51 -5.90 -9.85
N MET A 328 5.41 -4.59 -9.61
CA MET A 328 5.01 -3.61 -10.60
C MET A 328 5.95 -3.64 -11.81
N TYR A 329 7.27 -3.62 -11.58
CA TYR A 329 8.23 -3.74 -12.67
C TYR A 329 8.13 -5.09 -13.38
N LYS A 330 8.04 -6.20 -12.64
CA LYS A 330 7.95 -7.55 -13.20
C LYS A 330 6.77 -7.68 -14.16
N LYS A 331 5.57 -7.23 -13.73
CA LYS A 331 4.31 -7.37 -14.45
C LYS A 331 4.16 -6.36 -15.59
N TYR A 332 4.33 -5.08 -15.30
CA TYR A 332 3.99 -3.99 -16.21
C TYR A 332 5.20 -3.30 -16.84
N LYS A 333 6.43 -3.71 -16.49
CA LYS A 333 7.67 -3.06 -16.94
C LYS A 333 7.65 -1.55 -16.70
N VAL A 334 7.11 -1.14 -15.54
CA VAL A 334 7.01 0.27 -15.15
C VAL A 334 8.20 0.75 -14.37
N TYR A 335 8.57 2.01 -14.53
CA TYR A 335 9.50 2.68 -13.63
C TYR A 335 8.75 3.32 -12.46
N SER A 336 9.22 3.03 -11.25
CA SER A 336 8.87 3.80 -10.06
C SER A 336 9.59 5.14 -10.08
N GLU A 337 8.81 6.21 -9.99
CA GLU A 337 9.27 7.58 -9.82
C GLU A 337 8.97 8.03 -8.39
N VAL A 338 10.00 8.53 -7.70
CA VAL A 338 9.89 9.01 -6.32
C VAL A 338 10.50 10.41 -6.20
N ALA A 339 9.87 11.27 -5.43
CA ALA A 339 10.32 12.65 -5.25
C ALA A 339 9.99 13.20 -3.85
N PHE A 340 10.72 14.24 -3.45
CA PHE A 340 10.29 15.19 -2.44
C PHE A 340 9.95 16.51 -3.14
N LEU A 341 8.72 16.98 -2.94
CA LEU A 341 8.14 18.14 -3.59
C LEU A 341 7.89 19.26 -2.59
N SER A 342 7.98 20.51 -3.00
CA SER A 342 7.57 21.65 -2.17
C SER A 342 6.06 21.63 -1.92
N VAL A 343 5.63 21.94 -0.70
CA VAL A 343 4.20 22.16 -0.42
C VAL A 343 3.80 23.58 -0.87
N PRO A 344 2.82 23.74 -1.79
CA PRO A 344 2.34 25.05 -2.21
C PRO A 344 1.76 25.84 -1.03
N GLN A 345 2.07 27.14 -0.97
CA GLN A 345 1.59 28.04 0.10
C GLN A 345 0.29 28.77 -0.28
N THR A 346 -0.36 28.37 -1.37
CA THR A 346 -1.62 28.94 -1.85
C THR A 346 -2.78 27.99 -1.59
N THR A 347 -4.00 28.52 -1.47
CA THR A 347 -5.22 27.70 -1.32
C THR A 347 -5.69 27.08 -2.63
N TYR A 348 -5.28 27.65 -3.75
CA TYR A 348 -5.55 27.13 -5.10
C TYR A 348 -4.23 26.81 -5.77
N TYR A 349 -3.95 25.51 -5.85
CA TYR A 349 -2.80 24.97 -6.55
C TYR A 349 -3.23 23.94 -7.60
N SER A 350 -2.29 23.68 -8.50
CA SER A 350 -2.23 22.58 -9.45
C SER A 350 -1.04 21.69 -9.08
N CYS A 351 -0.94 20.51 -9.69
CA CYS A 351 0.25 19.66 -9.57
C CYS A 351 1.55 20.37 -9.99
N ASN A 352 1.48 21.40 -10.85
CA ASN A 352 2.67 22.13 -11.27
C ASN A 352 3.19 23.10 -10.21
N ASP A 353 2.40 23.44 -9.21
CA ASP A 353 2.84 24.26 -8.09
C ASP A 353 3.66 23.44 -7.07
N TRP A 354 3.56 22.11 -7.11
CA TRP A 354 4.41 21.19 -6.36
C TRP A 354 5.74 21.04 -7.08
N LYS A 355 6.76 21.76 -6.62
CA LYS A 355 8.06 21.82 -7.27
C LYS A 355 8.98 20.71 -6.78
N VAL A 356 9.65 20.04 -7.70
CA VAL A 356 10.64 19.00 -7.37
C VAL A 356 11.81 19.61 -6.61
N LEU A 357 12.01 19.19 -5.35
CA LEU A 357 13.16 19.55 -4.50
C LEU A 357 14.26 18.49 -4.56
N TRP A 358 13.86 17.24 -4.79
CA TRP A 358 14.70 16.09 -5.12
C TRP A 358 13.81 15.04 -5.78
N GLY A 359 14.33 14.25 -6.71
CA GLY A 359 13.58 13.13 -7.28
C GLY A 359 14.41 12.19 -8.15
N GLN A 360 13.96 10.94 -8.21
CA GLN A 360 14.57 9.88 -8.99
C GLN A 360 13.53 9.10 -9.78
N ARG A 361 13.83 8.85 -11.05
CA ARG A 361 13.13 7.95 -11.93
C ARG A 361 13.82 6.60 -11.93
N ASN A 362 13.02 5.54 -11.92
CA ASN A 362 13.45 4.14 -11.88
C ASN A 362 14.22 3.81 -10.59
N ARG A 363 13.61 4.08 -9.44
CA ARG A 363 14.21 3.86 -8.12
C ARG A 363 14.68 2.42 -7.89
N LEU A 364 13.99 1.42 -8.46
CA LEU A 364 14.37 0.00 -8.38
C LEU A 364 15.70 -0.32 -9.06
N ALA A 365 16.21 0.54 -9.95
CA ALA A 365 17.54 0.39 -10.55
C ALA A 365 18.68 0.91 -9.67
N ASP A 366 18.38 1.55 -8.54
CA ASP A 366 19.38 1.94 -7.55
C ASP A 366 20.00 0.69 -6.92
N ALA A 367 21.33 0.67 -6.74
CA ALA A 367 22.03 -0.51 -6.23
C ALA A 367 21.61 -0.88 -4.80
N ASN A 368 21.42 0.13 -3.93
CA ASN A 368 21.03 -0.09 -2.54
C ASN A 368 19.59 -0.59 -2.43
N VAL A 369 18.70 -0.11 -3.31
CA VAL A 369 17.30 -0.58 -3.38
C VAL A 369 17.24 -1.97 -3.98
N ARG A 370 18.00 -2.22 -5.04
CA ARG A 370 17.97 -3.48 -5.80
C ARG A 370 18.30 -4.68 -4.91
N ASP A 371 19.40 -4.64 -4.16
CA ASP A 371 19.81 -5.81 -3.38
C ASP A 371 18.85 -6.12 -2.22
N ARG A 372 18.18 -5.09 -1.68
CA ARG A 372 17.10 -5.24 -0.71
C ARG A 372 15.84 -5.82 -1.32
N ALA A 373 15.44 -5.32 -2.48
CA ALA A 373 14.30 -5.85 -3.23
C ALA A 373 14.53 -7.30 -3.66
N VAL A 374 15.77 -7.68 -3.99
CA VAL A 374 16.13 -9.08 -4.30
C VAL A 374 15.89 -9.98 -3.09
N LEU A 375 16.39 -9.59 -1.92
CA LEU A 375 16.17 -10.35 -0.69
C LEU A 375 14.68 -10.53 -0.41
N VAL A 376 13.92 -9.43 -0.43
CA VAL A 376 12.49 -9.44 -0.13
C VAL A 376 11.72 -10.31 -1.13
N ALA A 377 11.90 -10.08 -2.43
CA ALA A 377 11.19 -10.83 -3.46
C ALA A 377 11.55 -12.32 -3.46
N GLN A 378 12.82 -12.65 -3.18
CA GLN A 378 13.25 -14.04 -3.03
C GLN A 378 12.53 -14.73 -1.87
N ARG A 379 12.41 -14.06 -0.72
CA ARG A 379 11.77 -14.62 0.47
C ARG A 379 10.27 -14.77 0.32
N ILE A 380 9.59 -13.78 -0.26
CA ILE A 380 8.14 -13.80 -0.45
C ILE A 380 7.73 -14.79 -1.55
N LEU A 381 8.37 -14.74 -2.72
CA LEU A 381 8.01 -15.62 -3.85
C LEU A 381 8.60 -17.03 -3.74
N ASN A 382 9.60 -17.23 -2.88
CA ASN A 382 10.31 -18.50 -2.71
C ASN A 382 10.89 -19.04 -4.03
N VAL A 383 11.50 -18.16 -4.84
CA VAL A 383 12.17 -18.50 -6.11
C VAL A 383 13.66 -18.20 -6.03
N SER A 384 14.45 -18.60 -7.03
CA SER A 384 15.90 -18.36 -6.99
C SER A 384 16.24 -16.88 -7.16
N GLU A 385 17.38 -16.44 -6.63
CA GLU A 385 17.88 -15.07 -6.84
C GLU A 385 18.06 -14.75 -8.33
N ASN A 386 18.46 -15.73 -9.14
CA ASN A 386 18.61 -15.55 -10.58
C ASN A 386 17.27 -15.24 -11.25
N ASP A 387 16.18 -15.91 -10.84
CA ASP A 387 14.84 -15.66 -11.37
C ASP A 387 14.33 -14.27 -10.98
N ILE A 388 14.61 -13.85 -9.75
CA ILE A 388 14.29 -12.48 -9.29
C ILE A 388 15.06 -11.46 -10.13
N ARG A 389 16.39 -11.60 -10.25
CA ARG A 389 17.22 -10.63 -10.97
C ARG A 389 16.93 -10.58 -12.47
N ALA A 390 16.48 -11.68 -13.07
CA ALA A 390 16.04 -11.72 -14.46
C ALA A 390 14.76 -10.89 -14.71
N ASN A 391 13.97 -10.66 -13.66
CA ASN A 391 12.73 -9.89 -13.70
C ASN A 391 12.87 -8.46 -13.17
N MET A 392 14.10 -7.95 -13.02
CA MET A 392 14.39 -6.58 -12.57
C MET A 392 14.97 -5.72 -13.70
N PRO A 393 15.09 -4.38 -13.53
CA PRO A 393 15.85 -3.54 -14.44
C PRO A 393 17.25 -4.09 -14.68
N SER A 394 17.82 -3.85 -15.86
CA SER A 394 19.22 -4.25 -16.15
C SER A 394 20.16 -3.74 -15.05
N SER A 395 21.13 -4.56 -14.63
CA SER A 395 22.14 -4.16 -13.64
C SER A 395 23.06 -3.03 -14.12
N THR A 396 23.08 -2.73 -15.42
CA THR A 396 23.79 -1.59 -16.01
C THR A 396 22.96 -0.30 -15.99
N MET A 397 21.65 -0.40 -15.78
CA MET A 397 20.77 0.76 -15.67
C MET A 397 20.99 1.47 -14.34
N ARG A 398 20.84 2.79 -14.33
CA ARG A 398 20.92 3.62 -13.12
C ARG A 398 19.66 4.47 -13.02
N PRO A 399 19.24 4.86 -11.81
CA PRO A 399 18.18 5.84 -11.64
C PRO A 399 18.55 7.14 -12.37
N LYS A 400 17.55 7.81 -12.95
CA LYS A 400 17.71 9.13 -13.55
C LYS A 400 17.24 10.20 -12.57
N THR A 401 18.01 11.25 -12.36
CA THR A 401 17.59 12.40 -11.54
C THR A 401 16.49 13.19 -12.24
N MET A 402 15.50 13.67 -11.47
CA MET A 402 14.45 14.56 -11.96
C MET A 402 14.91 16.03 -11.98
N PRO A 403 14.31 16.89 -12.83
CA PRO A 403 14.66 18.31 -12.88
C PRO A 403 14.16 19.05 -11.66
N LEU A 404 15.08 19.70 -10.94
CA LEU A 404 14.73 20.53 -9.79
C LEU A 404 13.92 21.77 -10.22
N GLY A 405 12.97 22.18 -9.38
CA GLY A 405 12.15 23.38 -9.58
C GLY A 405 11.04 23.26 -10.63
N LYS A 406 10.95 22.13 -11.34
CA LYS A 406 9.83 21.83 -12.25
C LYS A 406 8.61 21.35 -11.49
N GLY A 407 7.43 21.62 -12.05
CA GLY A 407 6.17 21.11 -11.53
C GLY A 407 6.02 19.60 -11.69
N TRP A 408 5.26 18.94 -10.81
CA TRP A 408 5.11 17.48 -10.83
C TRP A 408 4.47 16.93 -12.13
N CYS A 409 3.54 17.66 -12.74
CA CYS A 409 2.97 17.26 -14.03
C CYS A 409 3.84 17.67 -15.23
N GLU A 410 4.71 18.68 -15.09
CA GLU A 410 5.62 19.11 -16.16
C GLU A 410 6.66 18.05 -16.52
N ILE A 411 6.87 17.04 -15.66
CA ILE A 411 7.94 16.05 -15.79
C ILE A 411 7.44 14.67 -16.27
N VAL A 412 6.23 14.61 -16.84
CA VAL A 412 5.59 13.38 -17.39
C VAL A 412 5.76 13.33 -18.90
N GLY A 413 6.05 12.15 -19.47
CA GLY A 413 6.11 11.94 -20.93
C GLY A 413 7.50 12.05 -21.57
N ARG A 414 7.62 11.59 -22.83
CA ARG A 414 8.89 11.50 -23.59
C ARG A 414 9.55 12.83 -23.95
N SER A 415 8.78 13.92 -24.03
CA SER A 415 9.25 15.26 -24.41
C SER A 415 10.23 15.90 -23.41
N TYR A 416 10.47 15.26 -22.27
CA TYR A 416 11.42 15.72 -21.27
C TYR A 416 12.86 15.20 -21.50
N ASP A 417 13.03 14.01 -22.10
CA ASP A 417 14.34 13.36 -22.23
C ASP A 417 15.09 13.75 -23.53
N GLU A 418 14.42 14.35 -24.53
CA GLU A 418 15.00 14.72 -25.81
C GLU A 418 14.67 16.18 -26.19
N SER A 419 15.69 17.05 -26.11
CA SER A 419 15.73 18.44 -26.60
C SER A 419 14.86 19.47 -25.86
N GLY A 420 15.50 20.53 -25.37
CA GLY A 420 14.90 21.68 -24.69
C GLY A 420 14.05 22.59 -25.58
N GLU A 421 13.08 22.04 -26.31
CA GLU A 421 11.99 22.80 -26.92
C GLU A 421 10.65 22.32 -26.38
N MET A 422 10.05 23.16 -25.54
CA MET A 422 8.69 22.98 -25.04
C MET A 422 7.72 22.81 -26.21
N ARG A 423 7.16 21.62 -26.34
CA ARG A 423 5.85 21.41 -26.97
C ARG A 423 4.90 20.77 -25.98
N TYR A 424 4.58 21.51 -24.92
CA TYR A 424 3.27 21.34 -24.29
C TYR A 424 2.33 22.34 -24.94
N ALA A 425 1.22 21.83 -25.49
CA ALA A 425 0.03 22.65 -25.53
C ALA A 425 -0.24 23.05 -24.06
N PRO A 426 -0.42 24.34 -23.76
CA PRO A 426 -0.79 24.74 -22.41
C PRO A 426 -2.07 23.97 -22.01
N PRO A 427 -2.25 23.58 -20.74
CA PRO A 427 -3.55 23.20 -20.23
C PRO A 427 -4.41 24.47 -20.24
N GLN A 428 -4.94 24.84 -21.41
CA GLN A 428 -6.00 25.81 -21.49
C GLN A 428 -7.20 25.17 -20.80
N GLU A 429 -7.62 25.82 -19.71
CA GLU A 429 -8.82 25.56 -18.94
C GLU A 429 -8.75 24.41 -17.93
N ARG A 430 -8.29 24.72 -16.71
CA ARG A 430 -8.81 24.22 -15.40
C ARG A 430 -9.55 22.86 -15.41
N LYS A 431 -9.01 21.78 -15.98
CA LYS A 431 -9.71 20.47 -16.02
C LYS A 431 -8.78 19.22 -16.01
N GLU A 432 -7.47 19.36 -15.84
CA GLU A 432 -6.52 18.23 -15.72
C GLU A 432 -6.14 17.92 -14.26
N ARG A 433 -7.14 17.78 -13.38
CA ARG A 433 -6.93 17.65 -11.93
C ARG A 433 -6.88 16.23 -11.34
N PHE A 434 -7.06 15.15 -12.12
CA PHE A 434 -7.08 13.79 -11.56
C PHE A 434 -5.86 12.97 -11.99
N GLY A 435 -5.32 12.19 -11.06
CA GLY A 435 -4.12 11.35 -11.22
C GLY A 435 -2.86 11.88 -10.52
N TYR A 436 -2.58 13.18 -10.59
CA TYR A 436 -1.26 13.69 -10.20
C TYR A 436 -1.10 14.11 -8.73
N LEU A 437 -2.20 14.45 -8.05
CA LEU A 437 -2.17 14.76 -6.62
C LEU A 437 -2.31 13.51 -5.76
N GLU A 438 -2.92 12.45 -6.29
CA GLU A 438 -2.99 11.13 -5.63
C GLU A 438 -1.60 10.52 -5.45
N ASP A 439 -0.63 10.91 -6.29
CA ASP A 439 0.78 10.55 -6.12
C ASP A 439 1.42 11.19 -4.88
N ILE A 440 0.90 12.34 -4.43
CA ILE A 440 1.54 13.22 -3.45
C ILE A 440 0.98 12.95 -2.06
N GLY A 441 1.85 12.64 -1.11
CA GLY A 441 1.46 12.36 0.26
C GLY A 441 0.54 11.15 0.39
N ALA A 442 0.50 10.28 -0.63
CA ALA A 442 -0.31 9.08 -0.66
C ALA A 442 -0.08 8.27 0.63
N LYS A 443 -1.18 7.96 1.30
CA LYS A 443 -1.21 7.13 2.50
C LYS A 443 -1.85 5.83 2.03
N GLU A 444 -1.04 4.79 1.89
CA GLU A 444 -1.51 3.50 1.36
C GLU A 444 -2.52 2.84 2.29
#